data_AF-A0A7X7I5T6-F1
#
_entry.id   AF-A0A7X7I5T6-F1
#
_cell.length_a   1.000
_cell.length_b   1.000
_cell.length_c   1.000
_cell.angle_alpha   90.00
_cell.angle_beta   90.00
_cell.angle_gamma   90.00
#
_symmetry.space_group_name_H-M   'P 1'
#
loop_
_entity.id
_entity.type
_entity.pdbx_description
1 polymer ?
#
loop_
_entity_poly.entity_id
_entity_poly.type
_entity_poly.pdbx_seq_one_letter_code
_entity_poly.pdbx_strand_id
1 'polypeptide(L)' 'MIRKIIKINKEKCNGCGLCVQACHEGAIGMVNGKAILLR' A
#
# COMPACT_ATOMS: atom_id res chain seq x y z
N MET A 1 -2.45 -20.87 -11.22
CA MET A 1 -2.46 -20.23 -9.88
C MET A 1 -2.84 -18.76 -10.02
N ILE A 2 -3.93 -18.30 -9.40
CA ILE A 2 -4.39 -16.91 -9.51
C ILE A 2 -3.65 -16.09 -8.45
N ARG A 3 -2.77 -15.17 -8.87
CA ARG A 3 -2.13 -14.21 -7.96
C ARG A 3 -3.18 -13.20 -7.49
N LYS A 4 -3.47 -13.17 -6.19
CA LYS A 4 -4.27 -12.09 -5.58
C LYS A 4 -3.39 -10.85 -5.46
N ILE A 5 -3.59 -9.89 -6.35
CA ILE A 5 -2.95 -8.58 -6.28
C ILE A 5 -3.80 -7.69 -5.39
N ILE A 6 -3.19 -7.16 -4.34
CA ILE A 6 -3.81 -6.15 -3.47
C ILE A 6 -3.90 -4.84 -4.25
N LYS A 7 -5.09 -4.21 -4.27
CA LYS A 7 -5.31 -2.90 -4.90
C LYS A 7 -5.55 -1.86 -3.81
N ILE A 8 -4.79 -0.78 -3.84
CA ILE A 8 -4.96 0.36 -2.95
C ILE A 8 -5.84 1.39 -3.65
N ASN A 9 -6.99 1.72 -3.05
CA ASN A 9 -7.82 2.82 -3.53
C ASN A 9 -7.23 4.16 -3.05
N LYS A 10 -6.70 4.94 -3.99
CA LYS A 10 -6.06 6.23 -3.72
C LYS A 10 -7.03 7.31 -3.28
N GLU A 11 -8.32 7.21 -3.61
CA GLU A 11 -9.33 8.19 -3.21
C GLU A 11 -9.69 8.02 -1.73
N LYS A 12 -9.77 6.77 -1.27
CA LYS A 12 -9.99 6.44 0.16
C LYS A 12 -8.72 6.49 1.00
N CYS A 13 -7.54 6.45 0.37
CA CYS A 13 -6.28 6.57 1.07
C CYS A 13 -6.10 8.02 1.56
N ASN A 14 -6.14 8.18 2.88
CA ASN A 14 -5.89 9.44 3.57
C ASN A 14 -4.41 9.66 3.92
N GLY A 15 -3.54 8.72 3.57
CA GLY A 15 -2.11 8.84 3.78
C GLY A 15 -1.62 8.56 5.20
N CYS A 16 -2.39 7.84 6.02
CA CYS A 16 -2.03 7.57 7.42
C CYS A 16 -0.77 6.73 7.63
N GLY A 17 -0.27 6.03 6.60
CA GLY A 17 0.95 5.21 6.69
C GLY A 17 0.83 3.91 7.50
N LEU A 18 -0.31 3.63 8.13
CA LEU A 18 -0.52 2.41 8.95
C LEU A 18 -0.28 1.12 8.16
N CYS A 19 -0.66 1.10 6.89
CA CYS A 19 -0.44 -0.05 6.01
C CYS A 19 1.05 -0.32 5.76
N VAL A 20 1.87 0.73 5.67
CA VAL A 20 3.33 0.59 5.52
C VAL A 20 3.96 0.10 6.81
N GLN A 21 3.58 0.64 7.96
CA GLN A 21 4.06 0.14 9.26
C GLN A 21 3.67 -1.32 9.52
N ALA A 22 2.48 -1.74 9.10
CA ALA A 22 2.03 -3.11 9.25
C ALA A 22 2.72 -4.08 8.25
N CYS A 23 3.23 -3.55 7.13
CA CYS A 23 3.85 -4.35 6.08
C CYS A 23 5.28 -4.73 6.46
N HIS A 24 5.43 -5.91 7.08
CA HIS A 24 6.74 -6.45 7.45
C HIS A 24 7.62 -6.79 6.24
N GLU A 25 7.00 -7.07 5.09
CA GLU A 25 7.68 -7.45 3.86
C GLU A 25 8.18 -6.24 3.05
N GLY A 26 7.76 -5.01 3.42
CA GLY A 26 8.14 -3.79 2.70
C GLY A 26 7.47 -3.61 1.32
N ALA A 27 6.49 -4.45 0.98
CA ALA A 27 5.77 -4.41 -0.30
C ALA A 27 4.82 -3.19 -0.43
N ILE A 28 4.55 -2.46 0.65
CA ILE A 28 3.73 -1.24 0.62
C ILE A 28 4.61 -0.07 1.02
N GLY A 29 4.63 0.97 0.19
CA GLY A 29 5.32 2.22 0.43
C GLY A 29 4.38 3.42 0.39
N MET A 30 4.91 4.59 0.73
CA MET A 30 4.19 5.87 0.67
C MET A 30 4.84 6.76 -0.38
N VAL A 31 4.04 7.27 -1.34
CA VAL A 31 4.48 8.23 -2.36
C VAL A 31 3.45 9.34 -2.46
N ASN A 32 3.89 10.61 -2.37
CA ASN A 32 3.02 11.79 -2.40
C ASN A 32 1.86 11.70 -1.39
N GLY A 33 2.14 11.22 -0.17
CA GLY A 33 1.13 11.07 0.88
C GLY A 33 0.07 10.00 0.61
N LYS A 34 0.26 9.11 -0.37
CA LYS A 34 -0.64 7.98 -0.64
C LYS A 34 0.12 6.66 -0.62
N ALA A 35 -0.55 5.62 -0.14
CA ALA A 35 0.01 4.28 -0.13
C ALA A 35 0.07 3.70 -1.54
N ILE A 36 1.19 3.08 -1.89
CA ILE A 36 1.43 2.41 -3.18
C ILE A 36 2.02 1.03 -2.91
N LEU A 37 1.74 0.06 -3.78
CA LEU A 37 2.52 -1.17 -3.79
C LEU A 37 3.89 -0.89 -4.41
N LEU A 38 4.94 -1.14 -3.63
CA LEU A 38 6.30 -1.29 -4.11
C LEU A 38 6.43 -2.76 -4.50
N ARG A 39 6.83 -3.00 -5.75
CA ARG A 39 6.71 -4.27 -6.46
C ARG A 39 7.30 -5.48 -5.73
#